data_AF-V8BSF0-F1
#
_entry.id   AF-V8BSF0-F1
#
_cell.length_a   1.000
_cell.length_b   1.000
_cell.length_c   1.000
_cell.angle_alpha   90.00
_cell.angle_beta   90.00
_cell.angle_gamma   90.00
#
_symmetry.space_group_name_H-M   'P 1'
#
loop_
_entity.id
_entity.type
_entity.pdbx_description
1 polymer ?
#
loop_
_entity_poly.entity_id
_entity_poly.type
_entity_poly.pdbx_seq_one_letter_code
_entity_poly.pdbx_strand_id
1 'polypeptide(L)'
;MKTVKKRTVSIIHELIGNEELMTLSELAEKFEVSQRTIRNDLKLINELLKEMDLGKIRLVGGRIICPSSFGQVLKAVPKDDLYTYKLSQEERIEIAASFLINTVEYITMSVIADNLVVSRSTVINDLSKIKAYIGQGNLKVLSHPNKGLRVEGKESDKRLFLMNIKGNGVEKEQKDIVESIVLKQLNLRTDSWQKIREILYESVYLDQSRLREDSFEKIVLYLGIMIHRNQQGSYIEIQKRQPNSKYRMAQNILIQIAKEYFISHKEDEVQFLSELLICEKFSGYVSEKNEITRKEMKEQLDSAIYEAEILLKKSRRIVKGYFSQSAEIWEHYDTVELHHFLPASHIQLGVECQDWKEIVENMGRWMYEHGYVEKRYVASMIENTEKNGPYIVVLPGFAIPHDGQGKGSIISGMYLVSLRRPIPFGVEKLDPVEFVCCFSAVDLKVHMKAFFSLISMFRNNTFKRKLRECKTSQDAAHLIEEYEFE
;
A
#
# COMPACT_ATOMS: atom_id res chain seq x y z
N MET A 1 8.62 28.31 5.89
CA MET A 1 7.37 28.82 6.49
C MET A 1 7.32 28.32 7.94
N LYS A 2 7.21 29.20 8.93
CA LYS A 2 7.03 28.76 10.33
C LYS A 2 5.72 27.95 10.43
N THR A 3 5.74 26.82 11.11
CA THR A 3 4.53 26.01 11.36
C THR A 3 3.57 26.82 12.24
N VAL A 4 2.46 27.28 11.65
CA VAL A 4 1.42 28.01 12.37
C VAL A 4 0.65 27.01 13.24
N LYS A 5 0.49 27.30 14.53
CA LYS A 5 -0.24 26.39 15.44
C LYS A 5 -1.73 26.40 15.10
N LYS A 6 -2.38 25.24 15.22
CA LYS A 6 -3.83 25.04 15.08
C LYS A 6 -4.67 26.11 15.79
N ARG A 7 -4.36 26.40 17.06
CA ARG A 7 -5.05 27.45 17.86
C ARG A 7 -4.87 28.86 17.28
N THR A 8 -3.69 29.18 16.77
CA THR A 8 -3.40 30.50 16.17
C THR A 8 -4.30 30.74 14.96
N VAL A 9 -4.53 29.71 14.14
CA VAL A 9 -5.46 29.78 13.01
C VAL A 9 -6.90 29.97 13.48
N SER A 10 -7.36 29.21 14.48
CA SER A 10 -8.71 29.38 15.05
C SER A 10 -8.95 30.79 15.61
N ILE A 11 -7.93 31.42 16.21
CA ILE A 11 -8.02 32.82 16.69
C ILE A 11 -8.16 33.80 15.51
N ILE A 12 -7.46 33.58 14.39
CA ILE A 12 -7.62 34.41 13.18
C ILE A 12 -9.07 34.39 12.70
N HIS A 13 -9.68 33.20 12.63
CA HIS A 13 -11.07 33.06 12.18
C HIS A 13 -12.07 33.73 13.12
N GLU A 14 -11.88 33.55 14.42
CA GLU A 14 -12.72 34.18 15.42
C GLU A 14 -12.72 35.70 15.30
N LEU A 15 -11.55 36.29 15.05
CA LEU A 15 -11.38 37.74 14.87
C LEU A 15 -11.90 38.27 13.52
N ILE A 16 -12.08 37.41 12.51
CA ILE A 16 -12.68 37.78 11.22
C ILE A 16 -14.20 37.68 11.26
N GLY A 17 -14.73 36.64 11.89
CA GLY A 17 -16.16 36.31 11.87
C GLY A 17 -17.01 37.05 12.91
N ASN A 18 -16.41 37.81 13.81
CA ASN A 18 -17.11 38.53 14.86
C ASN A 18 -17.19 40.03 14.53
N GLU A 19 -18.41 40.55 14.40
CA GLU A 19 -18.65 41.98 14.15
C GLU A 19 -18.34 42.84 15.38
N GLU A 20 -18.36 42.24 16.59
CA GLU A 20 -18.02 42.92 17.83
C GLU A 20 -16.55 42.74 18.22
N LEU A 21 -15.94 43.83 18.69
CA LEU A 21 -14.54 43.84 19.11
C LEU A 21 -14.33 43.05 20.41
N MET A 22 -13.65 41.91 20.32
CA MET A 22 -13.35 41.01 21.44
C MET A 22 -12.18 41.50 22.32
N THR A 23 -12.14 41.03 23.56
CA THR A 23 -11.07 41.25 24.53
C THR A 23 -10.15 40.03 24.64
N LEU A 24 -8.99 40.23 25.29
CA LEU A 24 -8.09 39.12 25.62
C LEU A 24 -8.73 38.10 26.57
N SER A 25 -9.64 38.54 27.45
CA SER A 25 -10.28 37.66 28.43
C SER A 25 -11.29 36.73 27.76
N GLU A 26 -12.10 37.27 26.84
CA GLU A 26 -13.09 36.47 26.10
C GLU A 26 -12.41 35.43 25.21
N LEU A 27 -11.31 35.78 24.54
CA LEU A 27 -10.52 34.78 23.80
C LEU A 27 -9.86 33.76 24.74
N ALA A 28 -9.34 34.18 25.89
CA ALA A 28 -8.71 33.28 26.85
C ALA A 28 -9.70 32.25 27.41
N GLU A 29 -10.91 32.70 27.76
CA GLU A 29 -12.01 31.84 28.20
C GLU A 29 -12.47 30.90 27.08
N LYS A 30 -12.73 31.43 25.88
CA LYS A 30 -13.21 30.66 24.73
C LYS A 30 -12.26 29.55 24.29
N PHE A 31 -10.95 29.79 24.37
CA PHE A 31 -9.93 28.82 23.98
C PHE A 31 -9.34 28.04 25.17
N GLU A 32 -9.92 28.17 26.37
CA GLU A 32 -9.50 27.49 27.61
C GLU A 32 -7.99 27.64 27.91
N VAL A 33 -7.45 28.85 27.73
CA VAL A 33 -6.03 29.15 27.92
C VAL A 33 -5.83 30.47 28.67
N SER A 34 -4.63 30.67 29.22
CA SER A 34 -4.30 31.96 29.86
C SER A 34 -4.29 33.12 28.84
N GLN A 35 -4.60 34.35 29.30
CA GLN A 35 -4.42 35.56 28.46
C GLN A 35 -2.98 35.72 27.97
N ARG A 36 -1.98 35.21 28.71
CA ARG A 36 -0.58 35.18 28.29
C ARG A 36 -0.38 34.31 27.04
N THR A 37 -1.08 33.19 26.98
CA THR A 37 -1.10 32.30 25.81
C THR A 37 -1.71 33.01 24.60
N ILE A 38 -2.87 33.65 24.76
CA ILE A 38 -3.50 34.45 23.71
C ILE A 38 -2.58 35.56 23.19
N ARG A 39 -1.87 36.28 24.08
CA ARG A 39 -0.90 37.29 23.66
C ARG A 39 0.24 36.71 22.81
N ASN A 40 0.71 35.50 23.12
CA ASN A 40 1.71 34.81 22.31
C ASN A 40 1.15 34.43 20.92
N ASP A 41 -0.09 33.97 20.85
CA ASP A 41 -0.75 33.67 19.58
C ASP A 41 -0.96 34.95 18.75
N LEU A 42 -1.44 36.05 19.33
CA LEU A 42 -1.55 37.35 18.66
C LEU A 42 -0.20 37.88 18.17
N LYS A 43 0.90 37.59 18.89
CA LYS A 43 2.26 37.92 18.44
C LYS A 43 2.64 37.15 17.18
N LEU A 44 2.34 35.85 17.12
CA LEU A 44 2.55 35.03 15.92
C LEU A 44 1.72 35.54 14.74
N ILE A 45 0.46 35.93 14.98
CA ILE A 45 -0.40 36.52 13.94
C ILE A 45 0.19 37.83 13.43
N ASN A 46 0.69 38.70 14.31
CA ASN A 46 1.37 39.94 13.91
C ASN A 46 2.66 39.71 13.11
N GLU A 47 3.39 38.61 13.37
CA GLU A 47 4.52 38.21 12.54
C GLU A 47 4.06 37.85 11.11
N LEU A 48 2.97 37.09 10.97
CA LEU A 48 2.38 36.76 9.66
C LEU A 48 1.88 38.00 8.91
N LEU A 49 1.16 38.90 9.60
CA LEU A 49 0.69 40.15 9.00
C LEU A 49 1.85 41.02 8.49
N LYS A 50 2.99 41.00 9.20
CA LYS A 50 4.19 41.73 8.80
C LYS A 50 4.83 41.12 7.55
N GLU A 51 4.90 39.79 7.45
CA GLU A 51 5.43 39.11 6.26
C GLU A 51 4.61 39.41 5.00
N MET A 52 3.32 39.70 5.16
CA MET A 52 2.38 39.98 4.07
C MET A 52 2.08 41.47 3.84
N ASP A 53 2.69 42.36 4.62
CA ASP A 53 2.43 43.81 4.61
C ASP A 53 0.95 44.20 4.80
N LEU A 54 0.28 43.56 5.78
CA LEU A 54 -1.16 43.73 6.08
C LEU A 54 -1.44 44.59 7.32
N GLY A 55 -0.42 45.28 7.86
CA GLY A 55 -0.54 46.04 9.10
C GLY A 55 -0.38 45.18 10.37
N LYS A 56 -1.00 45.60 11.49
CA LYS A 56 -0.86 44.90 12.79
C LYS A 56 -2.12 45.00 13.64
N ILE A 57 -2.37 43.95 14.43
CA ILE A 57 -3.37 43.93 15.50
C ILE A 57 -2.94 44.89 16.62
N ARG A 58 -3.90 45.66 17.14
CA ARG A 58 -3.70 46.60 18.24
C ARG A 58 -4.66 46.30 19.39
N LEU A 59 -4.22 46.62 20.61
CA LEU A 59 -5.08 46.59 21.79
C LEU A 59 -5.43 48.04 22.15
N VAL A 60 -6.71 48.39 22.11
CA VAL A 60 -7.21 49.72 22.46
C VAL A 60 -8.38 49.54 23.42
N GLY A 61 -8.29 50.12 24.62
CA GLY A 61 -9.34 49.97 25.65
C GLY A 61 -9.60 48.52 26.06
N GLY A 62 -8.59 47.64 26.00
CA GLY A 62 -8.72 46.21 26.32
C GLY A 62 -9.31 45.36 25.18
N ARG A 63 -9.73 45.96 24.07
CA ARG A 63 -10.29 45.29 22.90
C ARG A 63 -9.26 45.13 21.79
N ILE A 64 -9.42 44.07 21.02
CA ILE A 64 -8.55 43.67 19.91
C ILE A 64 -9.07 44.34 18.63
N ILE A 65 -8.24 45.18 18.02
CA ILE A 65 -8.54 45.87 16.77
C ILE A 65 -7.65 45.30 15.67
N CYS A 66 -8.31 44.75 14.64
CA CYS A 66 -7.68 44.20 13.46
C CYS A 66 -7.53 45.27 12.36
N PRO A 67 -6.49 45.21 11.50
CA PRO A 67 -6.38 46.08 10.33
C PRO A 67 -7.51 45.81 9.32
N SER A 68 -7.85 46.79 8.48
CA SER A 68 -8.92 46.64 7.47
C SER A 68 -8.66 45.52 6.45
N SER A 69 -7.40 45.18 6.21
CA SER A 69 -6.99 44.08 5.33
C SER A 69 -6.75 42.75 6.08
N PHE A 70 -7.13 42.64 7.36
CA PHE A 70 -6.83 41.49 8.21
C PHE A 70 -7.25 40.14 7.60
N GLY A 71 -8.41 40.07 6.94
CA GLY A 71 -8.89 38.84 6.31
C GLY A 71 -7.94 38.26 5.25
N GLN A 72 -7.04 39.06 4.68
CA GLN A 72 -6.05 38.59 3.72
C GLN A 72 -4.98 37.69 4.35
N VAL A 73 -4.83 37.71 5.68
CA VAL A 73 -3.89 36.84 6.41
C VAL A 73 -4.18 35.35 6.16
N LEU A 74 -5.43 35.01 5.81
CA LEU A 74 -5.83 33.65 5.43
C LEU A 74 -5.13 33.14 4.16
N LYS A 75 -4.58 34.02 3.31
CA LYS A 75 -3.78 33.61 2.14
C LYS A 75 -2.43 33.00 2.53
N ALA A 76 -1.90 33.31 3.71
CA ALA A 76 -0.67 32.71 4.25
C ALA A 76 -0.93 31.51 5.17
N VAL A 77 -2.19 31.27 5.53
CA VAL A 77 -2.59 30.02 6.19
C VAL A 77 -2.69 28.95 5.10
N PRO A 78 -2.09 27.75 5.31
CA PRO A 78 -2.28 26.63 4.39
C PRO A 78 -3.78 26.45 4.13
N LYS A 79 -4.18 26.46 2.86
CA LYS A 79 -5.58 26.37 2.41
C LYS A 79 -6.25 25.02 2.72
N ASP A 80 -5.68 24.21 3.60
CA ASP A 80 -6.21 22.90 3.94
C ASP A 80 -7.38 23.02 4.95
N ASP A 81 -8.51 23.48 4.40
CA ASP A 81 -9.86 22.91 4.38
C ASP A 81 -10.78 22.83 5.63
N LEU A 82 -10.43 23.26 6.84
CA LEU A 82 -11.45 23.36 7.92
C LEU A 82 -11.46 24.65 8.73
N TYR A 83 -10.38 25.42 8.72
CA TYR A 83 -10.32 26.61 9.57
C TYR A 83 -11.10 27.78 8.95
N THR A 84 -11.06 27.91 7.62
CA THR A 84 -11.70 28.99 6.84
C THR A 84 -13.17 28.75 6.53
N TYR A 85 -13.67 27.53 6.75
CA TYR A 85 -14.99 27.10 6.31
C TYR A 85 -15.86 26.71 7.52
N LYS A 86 -17.04 27.33 7.66
CA LYS A 86 -17.98 27.00 8.74
C LYS A 86 -18.86 25.83 8.31
N LEU A 87 -18.54 24.62 8.78
CA LEU A 87 -19.33 23.43 8.51
C LEU A 87 -20.77 23.57 9.02
N SER A 88 -21.73 23.30 8.14
CA SER A 88 -23.15 23.07 8.48
C SER A 88 -23.30 21.86 9.41
N GLN A 89 -24.49 21.68 10.00
CA GLN A 89 -24.71 20.52 10.86
C GLN A 89 -24.68 19.23 10.04
N GLU A 90 -25.23 19.24 8.84
CA GLU A 90 -25.23 18.13 7.90
C GLU A 90 -23.80 17.73 7.54
N GLU A 91 -22.95 18.66 7.11
CA GLU A 91 -21.55 18.37 6.77
C GLU A 91 -20.76 17.84 7.96
N ARG A 92 -20.99 18.41 9.17
CA ARG A 92 -20.35 17.89 10.39
C ARG A 92 -20.74 16.44 10.67
N ILE A 93 -22.01 16.09 10.46
CA ILE A 93 -22.50 14.73 10.66
C ILE A 93 -21.80 13.77 9.69
N GLU A 94 -21.68 14.15 8.41
CA GLU A 94 -21.05 13.35 7.36
C GLU A 94 -19.55 13.14 7.61
N ILE A 95 -18.82 14.23 7.90
CA ILE A 95 -17.38 14.17 8.19
C ILE A 95 -17.10 13.41 9.49
N ALA A 96 -17.93 13.60 10.52
CA ALA A 96 -17.80 12.84 11.77
C ALA A 96 -18.02 11.33 11.54
N ALA A 97 -19.01 10.99 10.72
CA ALA A 97 -19.30 9.62 10.35
C ALA A 97 -18.16 8.99 9.55
N SER A 98 -17.60 9.70 8.57
CA SER A 98 -16.45 9.23 7.80
C SER A 98 -15.26 8.93 8.71
N PHE A 99 -14.96 9.85 9.63
CA PHE A 99 -13.85 9.70 10.58
C PHE A 99 -14.05 8.50 11.51
N LEU A 100 -15.26 8.35 12.06
CA LEU A 100 -15.62 7.21 12.92
C LEU A 100 -15.49 5.86 12.19
N ILE A 101 -15.98 5.78 10.96
CA ILE A 101 -15.95 4.55 10.15
C ILE A 101 -14.52 4.20 9.73
N ASN A 102 -13.71 5.21 9.42
CA ASN A 102 -12.35 5.02 8.95
C ASN A 102 -11.37 4.62 10.07
N THR A 103 -11.77 4.72 11.35
CA THR A 103 -10.96 4.30 12.50
C THR A 103 -11.19 2.85 12.90
N VAL A 104 -10.12 2.16 13.31
CA VAL A 104 -10.20 0.77 13.83
C VAL A 104 -10.42 0.75 15.34
N GLU A 105 -9.83 1.69 16.06
CA GLU A 105 -9.89 1.79 17.52
C GLU A 105 -11.04 2.68 18.01
N TYR A 106 -11.19 2.76 19.32
CA TYR A 106 -12.11 3.72 19.92
C TYR A 106 -11.54 5.15 19.83
N ILE A 107 -12.39 6.09 19.43
CA ILE A 107 -12.05 7.52 19.41
C ILE A 107 -12.96 8.32 20.33
N THR A 108 -12.41 9.34 20.98
CA THR A 108 -13.19 10.17 21.92
C THR A 108 -13.94 11.28 21.19
N MET A 109 -14.98 11.82 21.83
CA MET A 109 -15.68 13.02 21.31
C MET A 109 -14.74 14.20 21.10
N SER A 110 -13.71 14.33 21.94
CA SER A 110 -12.73 15.40 21.84
C SER A 110 -11.91 15.26 20.55
N VAL A 111 -11.52 14.03 20.17
CA VAL A 111 -10.81 13.79 18.90
C VAL A 111 -11.71 14.15 17.71
N ILE A 112 -13.00 13.81 17.74
CA ILE A 112 -13.94 14.18 16.68
C ILE A 112 -14.09 15.71 16.61
N ALA A 113 -14.26 16.37 17.75
CA ALA A 113 -14.38 17.82 17.86
C ALA A 113 -13.13 18.54 17.31
N ASP A 114 -11.95 18.00 17.62
CA ASP A 114 -10.68 18.48 17.10
C ASP A 114 -10.60 18.36 15.58
N ASN A 115 -11.02 17.24 14.99
CA ASN A 115 -10.97 17.04 13.54
C ASN A 115 -12.00 17.91 12.79
N LEU A 116 -13.12 18.23 13.43
CA LEU A 116 -14.16 19.11 12.89
C LEU A 116 -13.93 20.60 13.18
N VAL A 117 -12.95 20.92 14.03
CA VAL A 117 -12.66 22.29 14.52
C VAL A 117 -13.90 22.91 15.19
N VAL A 118 -14.60 22.13 16.02
CA VAL A 118 -15.76 22.58 16.82
C VAL A 118 -15.58 22.27 18.31
N SER A 119 -16.48 22.76 19.16
CA SER A 119 -16.45 22.41 20.58
C SER A 119 -16.90 20.97 20.81
N ARG A 120 -16.43 20.37 21.92
CA ARG A 120 -16.89 19.05 22.36
C ARG A 120 -18.41 19.00 22.58
N SER A 121 -19.02 20.09 23.06
CA SER A 121 -20.48 20.16 23.26
C SER A 121 -21.25 20.11 21.94
N THR A 122 -20.72 20.69 20.86
CA THR A 122 -21.32 20.58 19.53
C THR A 122 -21.38 19.13 19.05
N VAL A 123 -20.29 18.36 19.21
CA VAL A 123 -20.27 16.93 18.84
C VAL A 123 -21.24 16.11 19.69
N ILE A 124 -21.37 16.42 20.98
CA ILE A 124 -22.34 15.76 21.86
C ILE A 124 -23.78 16.02 21.37
N ASN A 125 -24.09 17.24 20.98
CA ASN A 125 -25.41 17.61 20.46
C ASN A 125 -25.70 16.94 19.11
N ASP A 126 -24.67 16.73 18.28
CA ASP A 126 -24.80 16.09 16.97
C ASP A 126 -24.79 14.54 17.07
N LEU A 127 -24.42 13.95 18.21
CA LEU A 127 -24.17 12.52 18.37
C LEU A 127 -25.34 11.62 17.95
N SER A 128 -26.57 11.97 18.35
CA SER A 128 -27.74 11.15 18.00
C SER A 128 -27.95 11.09 16.49
N LYS A 129 -27.70 12.21 15.79
CA LYS A 129 -27.77 12.31 14.33
C LYS A 129 -26.62 11.58 13.65
N ILE A 130 -25.40 11.67 14.18
CA ILE A 130 -24.24 10.89 13.71
C ILE A 130 -24.54 9.39 13.79
N LYS A 131 -25.08 8.92 14.92
CA LYS A 131 -25.47 7.51 15.10
C LYS A 131 -26.56 7.08 14.12
N ALA A 132 -27.57 7.92 13.91
CA ALA A 132 -28.65 7.64 12.97
C ALA A 132 -28.14 7.59 11.52
N TYR A 133 -27.24 8.50 11.14
CA TYR A 133 -26.64 8.55 9.80
C TYR A 133 -25.80 7.31 9.52
N ILE A 134 -24.90 6.91 10.44
CA ILE A 134 -24.12 5.66 10.33
C ILE A 134 -25.05 4.44 10.26
N GLY A 135 -26.16 4.45 11.02
CA GLY A 135 -27.15 3.37 11.04
C GLY A 135 -27.81 3.09 9.68
N GLN A 136 -27.85 4.07 8.76
CA GLN A 136 -28.39 3.88 7.41
C GLN A 136 -27.53 2.92 6.57
N GLY A 137 -26.26 2.73 6.94
CA GLY A 137 -25.32 1.82 6.28
C GLY A 137 -25.26 0.41 6.85
N ASN A 138 -26.24 -0.04 7.63
CA ASN A 138 -26.17 -1.30 8.40
C ASN A 138 -25.00 -1.35 9.42
N LEU A 139 -24.54 -0.18 9.87
CA LEU A 139 -23.44 -0.06 10.84
C LEU A 139 -23.96 0.37 12.20
N LYS A 140 -23.25 -0.02 13.27
CA LYS A 140 -23.61 0.30 14.66
C LYS A 140 -22.49 1.06 15.34
N VAL A 141 -22.83 2.16 16.01
CA VAL A 141 -21.88 2.92 16.84
C VAL A 141 -21.93 2.38 18.27
N LEU A 142 -20.84 1.76 18.72
CA LEU A 142 -20.64 1.35 20.10
C LEU A 142 -20.11 2.53 20.92
N SER A 143 -20.63 2.68 22.14
CA SER A 143 -20.14 3.66 23.11
C SER A 143 -19.58 2.93 24.32
N HIS A 144 -18.32 3.21 24.67
CA HIS A 144 -17.66 2.58 25.81
C HIS A 144 -17.16 3.67 26.78
N PRO A 145 -17.46 3.56 28.10
CA PRO A 145 -16.95 4.49 29.11
C PRO A 145 -15.43 4.63 29.03
N ASN A 146 -14.92 5.86 29.09
CA ASN A 146 -13.49 6.20 29.08
C ASN A 146 -12.68 5.78 27.82
N LYS A 147 -13.27 5.09 26.85
CA LYS A 147 -12.63 4.73 25.57
C LYS A 147 -13.17 5.55 24.41
N GLY A 148 -14.47 5.85 24.41
CA GLY A 148 -15.12 6.67 23.39
C GLY A 148 -16.07 5.86 22.50
N LEU A 149 -16.01 6.13 21.20
CA LEU A 149 -16.90 5.58 20.18
C LEU A 149 -16.13 4.68 19.20
N ARG A 150 -16.77 3.62 18.72
CA ARG A 150 -16.24 2.76 17.65
C ARG A 150 -17.38 2.25 16.77
N VAL A 151 -17.13 2.10 15.48
CA VAL A 151 -18.11 1.54 14.53
C VAL A 151 -17.91 0.02 14.35
N GLU A 152 -19.00 -0.72 14.53
CA GLU A 152 -19.10 -2.16 14.31
C GLU A 152 -20.04 -2.45 13.12
N GLY A 153 -19.71 -3.47 12.32
CA GLY A 153 -20.42 -3.84 11.09
C GLY A 153 -19.48 -4.55 10.12
N LYS A 154 -20.01 -5.03 9.00
CA LYS A 154 -19.19 -5.65 7.94
C LYS A 154 -18.24 -4.63 7.33
N GLU A 155 -17.09 -5.10 6.86
CA GLU A 155 -16.12 -4.21 6.24
C GLU A 155 -16.60 -3.74 4.87
N SER A 156 -17.33 -4.59 4.13
CA SER A 156 -18.05 -4.19 2.91
C SER A 156 -18.98 -2.99 3.14
N ASP A 157 -19.83 -3.05 4.17
CA ASP A 157 -20.76 -1.98 4.53
C ASP A 157 -20.02 -0.68 4.89
N LYS A 158 -18.90 -0.77 5.62
CA LYS A 158 -18.04 0.40 5.93
C LYS A 158 -17.47 1.05 4.68
N ARG A 159 -16.90 0.25 3.77
CA ARG A 159 -16.27 0.75 2.54
C ARG A 159 -17.30 1.34 1.59
N LEU A 160 -18.45 0.68 1.43
CA LEU A 160 -19.56 1.19 0.62
C LEU A 160 -20.15 2.47 1.23
N PHE A 161 -20.22 2.58 2.56
CA PHE A 161 -20.64 3.81 3.21
C PHE A 161 -19.70 4.96 2.85
N LEU A 162 -18.39 4.78 3.05
CA LEU A 162 -17.37 5.79 2.72
C LEU A 162 -17.40 6.18 1.24
N MET A 163 -17.58 5.20 0.34
CA MET A 163 -17.69 5.43 -1.11
C MET A 163 -18.92 6.26 -1.50
N ASN A 164 -19.99 6.20 -0.70
CA ASN A 164 -21.26 6.86 -0.98
C ASN A 164 -21.49 8.13 -0.15
N ILE A 165 -20.49 8.60 0.61
CA ILE A 165 -20.56 9.93 1.23
C ILE A 165 -20.56 10.96 0.11
N LYS A 166 -21.75 11.39 -0.27
CA LYS A 166 -21.97 12.55 -1.13
C LYS A 166 -22.01 13.73 -0.19
N GLY A 167 -21.09 14.65 -0.29
CA GLY A 167 -21.40 15.95 0.28
C GLY A 167 -22.54 16.59 -0.50
N ASN A 168 -23.14 17.59 0.12
CA ASN A 168 -24.31 18.25 -0.43
C ASN A 168 -23.94 18.88 -1.77
N GLY A 169 -24.48 18.34 -2.86
CA GLY A 169 -24.22 18.72 -4.26
C GLY A 169 -24.61 20.15 -4.62
N VAL A 170 -24.00 21.13 -3.97
CA VAL A 170 -24.07 22.54 -4.29
C VAL A 170 -22.90 22.83 -5.23
N GLU A 171 -23.23 22.81 -6.52
CA GLU A 171 -22.46 23.34 -7.65
C GLU A 171 -21.07 22.71 -7.90
N LYS A 172 -21.01 21.94 -9.01
CA LYS A 172 -19.84 21.25 -9.60
C LYS A 172 -18.56 22.09 -9.79
N GLU A 173 -18.55 23.37 -9.44
CA GLU A 173 -17.41 24.27 -9.59
C GLU A 173 -16.65 24.50 -8.26
N GLN A 174 -17.25 24.19 -7.11
CA GLN A 174 -16.56 24.15 -5.82
C GLN A 174 -16.37 22.70 -5.41
N LYS A 175 -15.11 22.26 -5.23
CA LYS A 175 -14.82 20.94 -4.66
C LYS A 175 -15.60 20.81 -3.36
N ASP A 176 -16.47 19.81 -3.29
CA ASP A 176 -17.26 19.50 -2.12
C ASP A 176 -16.33 19.33 -0.91
N ILE A 177 -16.54 20.16 0.12
CA ILE A 177 -15.67 20.21 1.29
C ILE A 177 -15.68 18.86 2.02
N VAL A 178 -16.83 18.16 2.05
CA VAL A 178 -16.96 16.85 2.67
C VAL A 178 -16.13 15.84 1.89
N GLU A 179 -16.29 15.78 0.56
CA GLU A 179 -15.52 14.89 -0.30
C GLU A 179 -14.01 15.14 -0.14
N SER A 180 -13.58 16.39 -0.13
CA SER A 180 -12.17 16.76 0.02
C SER A 180 -11.58 16.29 1.35
N ILE A 181 -12.35 16.38 2.44
CA ILE A 181 -11.94 15.96 3.77
C ILE A 181 -11.91 14.43 3.84
N VAL A 182 -12.91 13.75 3.29
CA VAL A 182 -12.96 12.28 3.21
C VAL A 182 -11.74 11.75 2.45
N LEU A 183 -11.42 12.32 1.28
CA LEU A 183 -10.24 11.94 0.50
C LEU A 183 -8.93 12.16 1.27
N LYS A 184 -8.81 13.26 2.01
CA LYS A 184 -7.66 13.53 2.89
C LYS A 184 -7.52 12.51 4.01
N GLN A 185 -8.63 12.00 4.56
CA GLN A 185 -8.60 10.97 5.60
C GLN A 185 -8.04 9.63 5.12
N LEU A 186 -8.12 9.33 3.82
CA LEU A 186 -7.53 8.11 3.24
C LEU A 186 -6.00 8.15 3.24
N ASN A 187 -5.38 9.30 3.51
CA ASN A 187 -3.93 9.46 3.67
C ASN A 187 -3.10 8.88 2.50
N LEU A 188 -3.69 8.88 1.29
CA LEU A 188 -3.04 8.48 0.06
C LEU A 188 -2.37 9.69 -0.57
N ARG A 189 -1.13 9.52 -1.03
CA ARG A 189 -0.40 10.57 -1.74
C ARG A 189 -1.01 10.79 -3.13
N THR A 190 -0.77 11.96 -3.73
CA THR A 190 -1.33 12.31 -5.06
C THR A 190 -0.89 11.35 -6.16
N ASP A 191 0.36 10.87 -6.12
CA ASP A 191 0.91 9.86 -7.03
C ASP A 191 0.17 8.52 -6.90
N SER A 192 -0.29 8.16 -5.70
CA SER A 192 -1.07 6.94 -5.47
C SER A 192 -2.40 6.97 -6.23
N TRP A 193 -3.12 8.09 -6.21
CA TRP A 193 -4.37 8.23 -6.94
C TRP A 193 -4.19 8.12 -8.45
N GLN A 194 -3.11 8.67 -8.98
CA GLN A 194 -2.77 8.54 -10.39
C GLN A 194 -2.45 7.07 -10.75
N LYS A 195 -1.68 6.40 -9.89
CA LYS A 195 -1.32 5.00 -10.10
C LYS A 195 -2.52 4.05 -10.05
N ILE A 196 -3.47 4.29 -9.14
CA ILE A 196 -4.74 3.53 -9.09
C ILE A 196 -5.52 3.68 -10.41
N ARG A 197 -5.58 4.90 -10.96
CA ARG A 197 -6.22 5.15 -12.26
C ARG A 197 -5.54 4.39 -13.39
N GLU A 198 -4.21 4.41 -13.44
CA GLU A 198 -3.43 3.68 -14.45
C GLU A 198 -3.73 2.17 -14.40
N ILE A 199 -3.69 1.57 -13.20
CA ILE A 199 -3.99 0.15 -13.00
C ILE A 199 -5.40 -0.21 -13.47
N LEU A 200 -6.40 0.61 -13.10
CA LEU A 200 -7.78 0.38 -13.51
C LEU A 200 -7.95 0.55 -15.02
N TYR A 201 -7.35 1.58 -15.61
CA TYR A 201 -7.40 1.84 -17.05
C TYR A 201 -6.82 0.69 -17.85
N GLU A 202 -5.62 0.23 -17.49
CA GLU A 202 -4.96 -0.92 -18.13
C GLU A 202 -5.82 -2.18 -18.03
N SER A 203 -6.39 -2.45 -16.84
CA SER A 203 -7.24 -3.62 -16.62
C SER A 203 -8.53 -3.59 -17.43
N VAL A 204 -9.15 -2.41 -17.58
CA VAL A 204 -10.35 -2.22 -18.41
C VAL A 204 -10.02 -2.38 -19.89
N TYR A 205 -8.86 -1.89 -20.32
CA TYR A 205 -8.38 -2.03 -21.70
C TYR A 205 -8.11 -3.49 -22.06
N LEU A 206 -7.39 -4.23 -21.21
CA LEU A 206 -7.05 -5.64 -21.41
C LEU A 206 -8.30 -6.55 -21.43
N ASP A 207 -9.30 -6.25 -20.61
CA ASP A 207 -10.59 -6.95 -20.61
C ASP A 207 -11.49 -6.57 -21.80
N GLN A 208 -11.07 -5.61 -22.64
CA GLN A 208 -11.86 -5.04 -23.74
C GLN A 208 -13.21 -4.46 -23.28
N SER A 209 -13.21 -3.91 -22.06
CA SER A 209 -14.38 -3.36 -21.39
C SER A 209 -14.53 -1.85 -21.58
N ARG A 210 -15.70 -1.30 -21.22
CA ARG A 210 -16.00 0.15 -21.35
C ARG A 210 -16.69 0.74 -20.12
N LEU A 211 -15.94 1.25 -19.16
CA LEU A 211 -16.51 1.99 -18.02
C LEU A 211 -16.94 3.40 -18.43
N ARG A 212 -18.04 3.90 -17.86
CA ARG A 212 -18.33 5.33 -17.88
C ARG A 212 -17.41 6.06 -16.91
N GLU A 213 -17.18 7.35 -17.15
CA GLU A 213 -16.33 8.20 -16.31
C GLU A 213 -16.77 8.21 -14.83
N ASP A 214 -18.08 8.33 -14.57
CA ASP A 214 -18.62 8.35 -13.21
C ASP A 214 -18.40 7.01 -12.49
N SER A 215 -18.54 5.90 -13.20
CA SER A 215 -18.26 4.57 -12.67
C SER A 215 -16.75 4.33 -12.47
N PHE A 216 -15.91 4.85 -13.37
CA PHE A 216 -14.46 4.75 -13.26
C PHE A 216 -13.95 5.45 -11.98
N GLU A 217 -14.37 6.70 -11.76
CA GLU A 217 -13.96 7.46 -10.59
C GLU A 217 -14.49 6.87 -9.28
N LYS A 218 -15.69 6.27 -9.28
CA LYS A 218 -16.20 5.50 -8.13
C LYS A 218 -15.33 4.29 -7.80
N ILE A 219 -14.91 3.54 -8.81
CA ILE A 219 -14.03 2.38 -8.59
C ILE A 219 -12.67 2.85 -8.09
N VAL A 220 -12.12 3.93 -8.63
CA VAL A 220 -10.87 4.54 -8.13
C VAL A 220 -11.00 4.93 -6.66
N LEU A 221 -12.10 5.59 -6.28
CA LEU A 221 -12.39 5.94 -4.90
C LEU A 221 -12.48 4.69 -4.02
N TYR A 222 -13.23 3.67 -4.46
CA TYR A 222 -13.33 2.40 -3.74
C TYR A 222 -11.97 1.75 -3.51
N LEU A 223 -11.13 1.69 -4.55
CA LEU A 223 -9.79 1.11 -4.46
C LEU A 223 -8.91 1.90 -3.48
N GLY A 224 -9.01 3.23 -3.48
CA GLY A 224 -8.34 4.07 -2.49
C GLY A 224 -8.78 3.77 -1.06
N ILE A 225 -10.09 3.65 -0.83
CA ILE A 225 -10.67 3.26 0.46
C ILE A 225 -10.17 1.86 0.87
N MET A 226 -10.25 0.88 -0.03
CA MET A 226 -9.80 -0.48 0.21
C MET A 226 -8.31 -0.53 0.59
N ILE A 227 -7.44 0.17 -0.13
CA ILE A 227 -6.01 0.25 0.18
C ILE A 227 -5.80 0.77 1.60
N HIS A 228 -6.42 1.90 1.93
CA HIS A 228 -6.29 2.51 3.24
C HIS A 228 -6.76 1.57 4.37
N ARG A 229 -7.93 0.95 4.20
CA ARG A 229 -8.51 0.02 5.19
C ARG A 229 -7.65 -1.24 5.35
N ASN A 230 -7.11 -1.78 4.26
CA ASN A 230 -6.22 -2.94 4.30
C ASN A 230 -4.87 -2.64 4.97
N GLN A 231 -4.33 -1.43 4.80
CA GLN A 231 -3.13 -0.98 5.51
C GLN A 231 -3.35 -0.90 7.03
N GLN A 232 -4.59 -0.69 7.47
CA GLN A 232 -4.99 -0.75 8.89
C GLN A 232 -5.34 -2.18 9.36
N GLY A 233 -5.18 -3.20 8.51
CA GLY A 233 -5.55 -4.58 8.80
C GLY A 233 -7.05 -4.88 8.75
N SER A 234 -7.87 -3.95 8.22
CA SER A 234 -9.32 -4.12 8.07
C SER A 234 -9.65 -4.67 6.68
N TYR A 235 -9.65 -6.00 6.57
CA TYR A 235 -9.95 -6.73 5.34
C TYR A 235 -11.44 -7.01 5.18
N ILE A 236 -11.89 -7.14 3.93
CA ILE A 236 -13.26 -7.57 3.61
C ILE A 236 -13.58 -8.89 4.32
N GLU A 237 -14.83 -9.06 4.77
CA GLU A 237 -15.30 -10.32 5.32
C GLU A 237 -15.35 -11.45 4.28
N ILE A 238 -15.45 -12.70 4.73
CA ILE A 238 -15.51 -13.88 3.86
C ILE A 238 -16.68 -13.74 2.87
N GLN A 239 -16.37 -13.83 1.58
CA GLN A 239 -17.34 -13.76 0.49
C GLN A 239 -17.72 -15.17 0.01
N LYS A 240 -18.87 -15.25 -0.65
CA LYS A 240 -19.28 -16.49 -1.31
C LYS A 240 -18.42 -16.68 -2.57
N ARG A 241 -17.70 -17.79 -2.66
CA ARG A 241 -16.84 -18.11 -3.82
C ARG A 241 -17.68 -18.39 -5.07
N GLN A 242 -17.97 -17.36 -5.85
CA GLN A 242 -18.73 -17.45 -7.10
C GLN A 242 -18.13 -16.48 -8.13
N PRO A 243 -17.04 -16.90 -8.82
CA PRO A 243 -16.41 -16.09 -9.84
C PRO A 243 -17.41 -15.66 -10.92
N ASN A 244 -17.45 -14.37 -11.21
CA ASN A 244 -18.30 -13.78 -12.24
C ASN A 244 -17.48 -13.33 -13.45
N SER A 245 -18.12 -12.71 -14.44
CA SER A 245 -17.46 -12.28 -15.69
C SER A 245 -16.39 -11.20 -15.50
N LYS A 246 -16.36 -10.50 -14.34
CA LYS A 246 -15.36 -9.48 -14.01
C LYS A 246 -14.31 -9.96 -13.01
N TYR A 247 -14.36 -11.24 -12.63
CA TYR A 247 -13.45 -11.82 -11.66
C TYR A 247 -11.97 -11.69 -12.06
N ARG A 248 -11.64 -12.02 -13.31
CA ARG A 248 -10.25 -11.91 -13.82
C ARG A 248 -9.76 -10.46 -13.85
N MET A 249 -10.62 -9.51 -14.24
CA MET A 249 -10.28 -8.08 -14.19
C MET A 249 -10.02 -7.63 -12.75
N ALA A 250 -10.92 -7.98 -11.82
CA ALA A 250 -10.75 -7.67 -10.40
C ALA A 250 -9.44 -8.25 -9.84
N GLN A 251 -9.12 -9.49 -10.20
CA GLN A 251 -7.89 -10.16 -9.79
C GLN A 251 -6.65 -9.40 -10.28
N ASN A 252 -6.61 -9.06 -11.58
CA ASN A 252 -5.51 -8.29 -12.16
C ASN A 252 -5.31 -6.93 -11.48
N ILE A 253 -6.40 -6.20 -11.23
CA ILE A 253 -6.37 -4.92 -10.50
C ILE A 253 -5.76 -5.12 -9.11
N LEU A 254 -6.24 -6.10 -8.36
CA LEU A 254 -5.80 -6.33 -6.98
C LEU A 254 -4.38 -6.88 -6.88
N ILE A 255 -3.89 -7.64 -7.86
CA ILE A 255 -2.49 -8.06 -7.92
C ILE A 255 -1.59 -6.83 -8.08
N GLN A 256 -1.92 -5.94 -9.03
CA GLN A 256 -1.14 -4.72 -9.26
C GLN A 256 -1.17 -3.78 -8.05
N ILE A 257 -2.33 -3.63 -7.40
CA ILE A 257 -2.48 -2.84 -6.18
C ILE A 257 -1.69 -3.48 -5.01
N ALA A 258 -1.78 -4.79 -4.82
CA ALA A 258 -1.04 -5.48 -3.77
C ALA A 258 0.47 -5.28 -3.92
N LYS A 259 0.96 -5.34 -5.16
CA LYS A 259 2.36 -5.08 -5.52
C LYS A 259 2.77 -3.63 -5.22
N GLU A 260 1.98 -2.66 -5.63
CA GLU A 260 2.30 -1.22 -5.50
C GLU A 260 2.21 -0.72 -4.05
N TYR A 261 1.18 -1.14 -3.31
CA TYR A 261 0.85 -0.59 -1.99
C TYR A 261 1.19 -1.52 -0.81
N PHE A 262 1.82 -2.67 -1.10
CA PHE A 262 2.25 -3.65 -0.11
C PHE A 262 1.13 -4.16 0.81
N ILE A 263 -0.08 -4.32 0.26
CA ILE A 263 -1.24 -4.88 0.99
C ILE A 263 -1.42 -6.38 0.68
N SER A 264 -2.04 -7.13 1.59
CA SER A 264 -2.33 -8.56 1.36
C SER A 264 -3.34 -8.72 0.23
N HIS A 265 -3.00 -9.55 -0.77
CA HIS A 265 -3.97 -10.06 -1.73
C HIS A 265 -4.84 -11.11 -1.03
N LYS A 266 -6.17 -11.00 -1.15
CA LYS A 266 -7.13 -11.96 -0.59
C LYS A 266 -8.22 -12.24 -1.61
N GLU A 267 -8.57 -13.50 -1.77
CA GLU A 267 -9.62 -13.98 -2.68
C GLU A 267 -10.99 -13.31 -2.40
N ASP A 268 -11.26 -12.99 -1.13
CA ASP A 268 -12.50 -12.29 -0.73
C ASP A 268 -12.55 -10.85 -1.28
N GLU A 269 -11.41 -10.18 -1.40
CA GLU A 269 -11.31 -8.84 -1.98
C GLU A 269 -11.56 -8.90 -3.49
N VAL A 270 -11.04 -9.93 -4.16
CA VAL A 270 -11.24 -10.16 -5.60
C VAL A 270 -12.72 -10.41 -5.88
N GLN A 271 -13.35 -11.31 -5.10
CA GLN A 271 -14.76 -11.60 -5.23
C GLN A 271 -15.61 -10.33 -5.06
N PHE A 272 -15.37 -9.56 -4.00
CA PHE A 272 -16.14 -8.34 -3.74
C PHE A 272 -15.94 -7.27 -4.83
N LEU A 273 -14.69 -7.02 -5.25
CA LEU A 273 -14.41 -6.06 -6.32
C LEU A 273 -15.06 -6.51 -7.64
N SER A 274 -15.06 -7.80 -7.93
CA SER A 274 -15.69 -8.33 -9.15
C SER A 274 -17.21 -8.07 -9.18
N GLU A 275 -17.88 -8.20 -8.04
CA GLU A 275 -19.30 -7.88 -7.89
C GLU A 275 -19.55 -6.38 -8.05
N LEU A 276 -18.71 -5.53 -7.44
CA LEU A 276 -18.77 -4.08 -7.59
C LEU A 276 -18.61 -3.65 -9.06
N LEU A 277 -17.65 -4.26 -9.78
CA LEU A 277 -17.43 -4.01 -11.20
C LEU A 277 -18.66 -4.38 -12.03
N ILE A 278 -19.42 -5.43 -11.69
CA ILE A 278 -20.66 -5.76 -12.40
C ILE A 278 -21.78 -4.73 -12.14
N CYS A 279 -21.89 -4.26 -10.90
CA CYS A 279 -22.96 -3.34 -10.51
C CYS A 279 -22.84 -1.96 -11.15
N GLU A 280 -21.63 -1.52 -11.49
CA GLU A 280 -21.41 -0.23 -12.16
C GLU A 280 -21.81 -0.31 -13.65
N LYS A 281 -22.85 0.43 -14.04
CA LYS A 281 -23.47 0.33 -15.37
C LYS A 281 -22.46 0.68 -16.48
N PHE A 282 -22.13 -0.27 -17.36
CA PHE A 282 -21.41 -0.03 -18.62
C PHE A 282 -22.40 0.45 -19.70
N SER A 283 -22.54 1.76 -19.94
CA SER A 283 -23.22 2.25 -21.16
C SER A 283 -22.66 3.60 -21.60
N GLY A 284 -22.32 3.70 -22.89
CA GLY A 284 -21.47 4.75 -23.43
C GLY A 284 -22.06 6.16 -23.51
N TYR A 285 -21.18 7.14 -23.29
CA TYR A 285 -21.00 8.35 -24.09
C TYR A 285 -19.67 8.99 -23.64
N VAL A 286 -18.82 9.46 -24.55
CA VAL A 286 -17.60 10.22 -24.22
C VAL A 286 -17.60 11.49 -25.07
N SER A 287 -17.42 12.65 -24.42
CA SER A 287 -17.36 13.96 -25.09
C SER A 287 -16.04 14.19 -25.82
N GLU A 288 -16.10 14.91 -26.94
CA GLU A 288 -15.03 15.20 -27.93
C GLU A 288 -13.71 15.76 -27.35
N LYS A 289 -13.71 16.39 -26.17
CA LYS A 289 -12.50 17.03 -25.62
C LYS A 289 -11.38 16.05 -25.23
N ASN A 290 -11.70 14.78 -24.97
CA ASN A 290 -10.71 13.75 -24.61
C ASN A 290 -10.30 12.86 -25.78
N GLU A 291 -10.81 13.10 -26.99
CA GLU A 291 -10.47 12.30 -28.16
C GLU A 291 -9.01 12.54 -28.61
N ILE A 292 -8.51 13.77 -28.41
CA ILE A 292 -7.13 14.16 -28.72
C ILE A 292 -6.15 13.49 -27.75
N THR A 293 -6.38 13.62 -26.44
CA THR A 293 -5.53 12.99 -25.41
C THR A 293 -5.54 11.47 -25.51
N ARG A 294 -6.71 10.88 -25.85
CA ARG A 294 -6.85 9.44 -26.08
C ARG A 294 -6.14 8.99 -27.35
N LYS A 295 -6.14 9.80 -28.41
CA LYS A 295 -5.43 9.51 -29.66
C LYS A 295 -3.92 9.58 -29.46
N GLU A 296 -3.43 10.58 -28.72
CA GLU A 296 -2.01 10.73 -28.37
C GLU A 296 -1.53 9.59 -27.46
N MET A 297 -2.29 9.24 -26.41
CA MET A 297 -1.96 8.08 -25.56
C MET A 297 -2.06 6.76 -26.31
N LYS A 298 -3.03 6.61 -27.21
CA LYS A 298 -3.17 5.41 -28.05
C LYS A 298 -2.01 5.29 -29.03
N GLU A 299 -1.57 6.37 -29.66
CA GLU A 299 -0.40 6.35 -30.55
C GLU A 299 0.90 6.03 -29.79
N GLN A 300 1.06 6.56 -28.58
CA GLN A 300 2.21 6.22 -27.72
C GLN A 300 2.17 4.77 -27.24
N LEU A 301 0.98 4.27 -26.87
CA LEU A 301 0.80 2.89 -26.42
C LEU A 301 0.94 1.90 -27.59
N ASP A 302 0.37 2.20 -28.76
CA ASP A 302 0.53 1.39 -29.98
C ASP A 302 1.99 1.37 -30.44
N SER A 303 2.72 2.49 -30.31
CA SER A 303 4.16 2.55 -30.57
C SER A 303 4.97 1.72 -29.57
N ALA A 304 4.65 1.81 -28.27
CA ALA A 304 5.30 1.01 -27.23
C ALA A 304 4.98 -0.49 -27.36
N ILE A 305 3.74 -0.84 -27.71
CA ILE A 305 3.32 -2.21 -28.01
C ILE A 305 4.04 -2.70 -29.27
N TYR A 306 4.16 -1.88 -30.32
CA TYR A 306 4.88 -2.26 -31.53
C TYR A 306 6.38 -2.48 -31.28
N GLU A 307 7.02 -1.63 -30.49
CA GLU A 307 8.42 -1.82 -30.06
C GLU A 307 8.56 -3.06 -29.18
N ALA A 308 7.65 -3.26 -28.23
CA ALA A 308 7.59 -4.45 -27.40
C ALA A 308 7.32 -5.71 -28.24
N GLU A 309 6.50 -5.66 -29.28
CA GLU A 309 6.24 -6.75 -30.22
C GLU A 309 7.45 -7.06 -31.10
N ILE A 310 8.23 -6.05 -31.49
CA ILE A 310 9.50 -6.23 -32.20
C ILE A 310 10.53 -6.88 -31.27
N LEU A 311 10.64 -6.40 -30.03
CA LEU A 311 11.47 -6.99 -28.98
C LEU A 311 11.03 -8.42 -28.66
N LEU A 312 9.72 -8.67 -28.57
CA LEU A 312 9.11 -9.99 -28.35
C LEU A 312 9.25 -10.89 -29.57
N LYS A 313 9.27 -10.38 -30.81
CA LYS A 313 9.57 -11.18 -32.02
C LYS A 313 11.04 -11.54 -32.09
N LYS A 314 11.93 -10.63 -31.71
CA LYS A 314 13.37 -10.88 -31.59
C LYS A 314 13.66 -11.88 -30.47
N SER A 315 13.04 -11.71 -29.31
CA SER A 315 13.17 -12.63 -28.18
C SER A 315 12.47 -13.96 -28.47
N ARG A 316 11.27 -14.00 -29.07
CA ARG A 316 10.60 -15.25 -29.50
C ARG A 316 11.38 -16.01 -30.57
N ARG A 317 12.20 -15.36 -31.41
CA ARG A 317 13.10 -16.08 -32.34
C ARG A 317 14.25 -16.76 -31.61
N ILE A 318 14.80 -16.11 -30.58
CA ILE A 318 15.87 -16.65 -29.74
C ILE A 318 15.31 -17.72 -28.80
N VAL A 319 14.15 -17.49 -28.20
CA VAL A 319 13.42 -18.37 -27.27
C VAL A 319 12.79 -19.56 -28.01
N LYS A 320 12.22 -19.43 -29.22
CA LYS A 320 11.76 -20.60 -30.01
C LYS A 320 12.91 -21.51 -30.47
N GLY A 321 14.11 -20.97 -30.62
CA GLY A 321 15.32 -21.76 -30.89
C GLY A 321 15.79 -22.55 -29.67
N TYR A 322 15.48 -22.08 -28.45
CA TYR A 322 15.87 -22.71 -27.18
C TYR A 322 14.78 -23.57 -26.52
N PHE A 323 13.49 -23.29 -26.76
CA PHE A 323 12.37 -23.85 -25.98
C PHE A 323 11.29 -24.52 -26.85
N SER A 324 11.67 -25.33 -27.83
CA SER A 324 10.70 -26.10 -28.63
C SER A 324 10.12 -27.33 -27.91
N GLN A 325 10.09 -27.40 -26.57
CA GLN A 325 9.51 -28.56 -25.87
C GLN A 325 8.76 -28.33 -24.55
N SER A 326 8.60 -27.12 -24.02
CA SER A 326 7.81 -26.95 -22.77
C SER A 326 7.39 -25.50 -22.53
N ALA A 327 6.28 -25.07 -23.12
CA ALA A 327 5.74 -23.73 -22.92
C ALA A 327 4.22 -23.78 -22.70
N GLU A 328 3.80 -24.30 -21.54
CA GLU A 328 2.41 -24.22 -21.05
C GLU A 328 2.31 -23.87 -19.56
N ILE A 329 3.41 -23.44 -18.92
CA ILE A 329 3.43 -23.07 -17.50
C ILE A 329 3.84 -21.60 -17.45
N TRP A 330 3.37 -20.83 -16.47
CA TRP A 330 3.61 -19.38 -16.23
C TRP A 330 2.46 -18.40 -16.56
N GLU A 331 1.20 -18.80 -16.34
CA GLU A 331 0.14 -17.90 -15.88
C GLU A 331 -0.48 -18.49 -14.60
N HIS A 332 -0.57 -17.68 -13.52
CA HIS A 332 -1.04 -17.99 -12.13
C HIS A 332 0.08 -18.33 -11.13
N TYR A 333 0.24 -17.48 -10.09
CA TYR A 333 0.33 -17.84 -8.65
C TYR A 333 0.71 -16.60 -7.82
N ASP A 334 -0.19 -16.20 -6.91
CA ASP A 334 0.11 -15.30 -5.79
C ASP A 334 0.93 -16.09 -4.76
N THR A 335 2.17 -15.63 -4.49
CA THR A 335 3.25 -16.35 -3.80
C THR A 335 3.80 -17.53 -4.58
N VAL A 336 5.04 -17.40 -5.07
CA VAL A 336 5.76 -18.48 -5.73
C VAL A 336 6.19 -19.48 -4.65
N GLU A 337 5.59 -20.66 -4.65
CA GLU A 337 6.01 -21.80 -3.83
C GLU A 337 7.48 -22.21 -4.08
N LEU A 338 8.10 -22.91 -3.14
CA LEU A 338 9.48 -23.40 -3.22
C LEU A 338 9.69 -24.30 -4.44
N HIS A 339 8.75 -25.19 -4.76
CA HIS A 339 8.88 -26.07 -5.93
C HIS A 339 8.97 -25.30 -7.26
N HIS A 340 8.40 -24.09 -7.33
CA HIS A 340 8.55 -23.21 -8.49
C HIS A 340 9.95 -22.59 -8.60
N PHE A 341 10.68 -22.43 -7.48
CA PHE A 341 12.09 -22.01 -7.48
C PHE A 341 13.07 -23.16 -7.68
N LEU A 342 12.64 -24.40 -7.39
CA LEU A 342 13.45 -25.61 -7.50
C LEU A 342 12.82 -26.64 -8.46
N PRO A 343 12.54 -26.29 -9.72
CA PRO A 343 12.22 -27.31 -10.73
C PRO A 343 13.43 -28.21 -10.96
N ALA A 344 13.24 -29.36 -11.61
CA ALA A 344 14.33 -30.32 -11.85
C ALA A 344 15.57 -29.70 -12.52
N SER A 345 15.41 -28.69 -13.39
CA SER A 345 16.54 -27.97 -14.01
C SER A 345 17.39 -27.15 -13.04
N HIS A 346 16.89 -26.91 -11.83
CA HIS A 346 17.54 -26.15 -10.75
C HIS A 346 18.04 -27.06 -9.62
N ILE A 347 18.04 -28.38 -9.85
CA ILE A 347 18.52 -29.36 -8.90
C ILE A 347 19.62 -30.20 -9.56
N GLN A 348 20.78 -30.29 -8.92
CA GLN A 348 21.84 -31.20 -9.34
C GLN A 348 22.21 -32.14 -8.20
N LEU A 349 22.23 -33.44 -8.48
CA LEU A 349 22.53 -34.47 -7.49
C LEU A 349 23.95 -34.99 -7.63
N GLY A 350 24.60 -35.32 -6.51
CA GLY A 350 25.87 -36.02 -6.48
C GLY A 350 27.03 -35.24 -7.08
N VAL A 351 27.10 -33.93 -6.84
CA VAL A 351 28.19 -33.07 -7.30
C VAL A 351 29.48 -33.41 -6.54
N GLU A 352 30.57 -33.58 -7.29
CA GLU A 352 31.92 -33.67 -6.72
C GLU A 352 32.56 -32.28 -6.68
N CYS A 353 33.09 -31.91 -5.53
CA CYS A 353 33.93 -30.74 -5.34
C CYS A 353 34.87 -30.99 -4.16
N GLN A 354 36.00 -30.28 -4.15
CA GLN A 354 37.11 -30.48 -3.23
C GLN A 354 36.88 -29.77 -1.90
N ASP A 355 36.31 -28.56 -1.96
CA ASP A 355 36.06 -27.74 -0.79
C ASP A 355 34.80 -26.86 -0.94
N TRP A 356 34.51 -26.10 0.11
CA TRP A 356 33.34 -25.24 0.16
C TRP A 356 33.43 -24.06 -0.83
N LYS A 357 34.64 -23.61 -1.20
CA LYS A 357 34.82 -22.50 -2.13
C LYS A 357 34.46 -22.94 -3.53
N GLU A 358 34.93 -24.12 -3.94
CA GLU A 358 34.63 -24.69 -5.25
C GLU A 358 33.12 -24.86 -5.47
N ILE A 359 32.36 -25.31 -4.46
CA ILE A 359 30.90 -25.42 -4.60
C ILE A 359 30.23 -24.04 -4.71
N VAL A 360 30.64 -23.04 -3.92
CA VAL A 360 30.10 -21.67 -4.01
C VAL A 360 30.42 -21.05 -5.38
N GLU A 361 31.63 -21.28 -5.91
CA GLU A 361 32.03 -20.83 -7.25
C GLU A 361 31.22 -21.51 -8.35
N ASN A 362 31.04 -22.82 -8.29
CA ASN A 362 30.28 -23.58 -9.29
C ASN A 362 28.80 -23.18 -9.30
N MET A 363 28.18 -23.05 -8.12
CA MET A 363 26.79 -22.58 -8.01
C MET A 363 26.64 -21.12 -8.45
N GLY A 364 27.60 -20.27 -8.08
CA GLY A 364 27.65 -18.89 -8.51
C GLY A 364 27.80 -18.73 -10.03
N ARG A 365 28.64 -19.57 -10.66
CA ARG A 365 28.79 -19.63 -12.11
C ARG A 365 27.49 -20.05 -12.78
N TRP A 366 26.83 -21.09 -12.26
CA TRP A 366 25.52 -21.52 -12.77
C TRP A 366 24.50 -20.38 -12.70
N MET A 367 24.39 -19.71 -11.55
CA MET A 367 23.48 -18.57 -11.36
C MET A 367 23.79 -17.41 -12.33
N TYR A 368 25.07 -17.14 -12.60
CA TYR A 368 25.48 -16.10 -13.55
C TYR A 368 25.14 -16.47 -14.99
N GLU A 369 25.46 -17.70 -15.42
CA GLU A 369 25.19 -18.19 -16.78
C GLU A 369 23.69 -18.22 -17.10
N HIS A 370 22.84 -18.40 -16.08
CA HIS A 370 21.39 -18.39 -16.21
C HIS A 370 20.75 -17.02 -15.90
N GLY A 371 21.55 -15.97 -15.66
CA GLY A 371 21.08 -14.58 -15.55
C GLY A 371 20.46 -14.19 -14.21
N TYR A 372 20.61 -15.00 -13.15
CA TYR A 372 20.10 -14.68 -11.82
C TYR A 372 20.93 -13.61 -11.09
N VAL A 373 22.23 -13.58 -11.37
CA VAL A 373 23.20 -12.73 -10.66
C VAL A 373 24.24 -12.14 -11.61
N GLU A 374 24.83 -11.03 -11.21
CA GLU A 374 26.00 -10.44 -11.84
C GLU A 374 27.27 -11.24 -11.49
N LYS A 375 28.29 -11.19 -12.35
CA LYS A 375 29.57 -11.90 -12.14
C LYS A 375 30.24 -11.57 -10.79
N ARG A 376 30.05 -10.35 -10.27
CA ARG A 376 30.62 -9.91 -8.97
C ARG A 376 29.94 -10.54 -7.75
N TYR A 377 28.76 -11.14 -7.89
CA TYR A 377 28.01 -11.72 -6.77
C TYR A 377 28.76 -12.91 -6.14
N VAL A 378 29.38 -13.75 -6.97
CA VAL A 378 30.16 -14.93 -6.52
C VAL A 378 31.32 -14.52 -5.64
N ALA A 379 32.11 -13.53 -6.10
CA ALA A 379 33.23 -12.98 -5.33
C ALA A 379 32.74 -12.42 -3.99
N SER A 380 31.63 -11.69 -4.00
CA SER A 380 31.03 -11.13 -2.77
C SER A 380 30.68 -12.21 -1.75
N MET A 381 30.05 -13.32 -2.16
CA MET A 381 29.73 -14.43 -1.26
C MET A 381 30.98 -15.06 -0.63
N ILE A 382 32.02 -15.30 -1.44
CA ILE A 382 33.28 -15.90 -0.97
C ILE A 382 33.99 -14.97 0.01
N GLU A 383 34.19 -13.70 -0.36
CA GLU A 383 34.83 -12.69 0.48
C GLU A 383 34.10 -12.50 1.82
N ASN A 384 32.75 -12.48 1.78
CA ASN A 384 31.94 -12.33 2.97
C ASN A 384 32.07 -13.54 3.91
N THR A 385 32.12 -14.74 3.34
CA THR A 385 32.27 -16.01 4.09
C THR A 385 33.67 -16.12 4.70
N GLU A 386 34.72 -15.70 4.00
CA GLU A 386 36.08 -15.65 4.55
C GLU A 386 36.21 -14.61 5.67
N LYS A 387 35.59 -13.43 5.50
CA LYS A 387 35.71 -12.31 6.43
C LYS A 387 34.89 -12.51 7.71
N ASN A 388 33.65 -12.97 7.58
CA ASN A 388 32.69 -13.05 8.69
C ASN A 388 32.49 -14.49 9.20
N GLY A 389 33.25 -15.44 8.66
CA GLY A 389 33.06 -16.86 8.91
C GLY A 389 31.87 -17.44 8.13
N PRO A 390 31.66 -18.77 8.20
CA PRO A 390 30.69 -19.52 7.40
C PRO A 390 29.21 -19.30 7.82
N TYR A 391 28.74 -18.05 7.82
CA TYR A 391 27.34 -17.69 8.10
C TYR A 391 26.34 -18.36 7.16
N ILE A 392 26.82 -18.81 6.00
CA ILE A 392 26.04 -19.53 4.98
C ILE A 392 25.64 -20.93 5.45
N VAL A 393 26.27 -21.51 6.49
CA VAL A 393 25.85 -22.80 7.06
C VAL A 393 24.80 -22.54 8.14
N VAL A 394 23.54 -22.86 7.81
CA VAL A 394 22.38 -22.45 8.62
C VAL A 394 21.75 -23.58 9.41
N LEU A 395 21.95 -24.85 8.99
CA LEU A 395 21.42 -26.05 9.62
C LEU A 395 22.42 -27.21 9.53
N PRO A 396 22.32 -28.26 10.38
CA PRO A 396 23.18 -29.43 10.28
C PRO A 396 23.06 -30.11 8.92
N GLY A 397 24.18 -30.17 8.20
CA GLY A 397 24.28 -30.74 6.86
C GLY A 397 23.79 -29.86 5.72
N PHE A 398 23.45 -28.58 5.96
CA PHE A 398 22.84 -27.71 4.95
C PHE A 398 23.36 -26.26 4.97
N ALA A 399 23.75 -25.78 3.79
CA ALA A 399 24.22 -24.41 3.58
C ALA A 399 23.38 -23.65 2.53
N ILE A 400 23.26 -22.34 2.72
CA ILE A 400 22.59 -21.40 1.83
C ILE A 400 23.56 -20.27 1.48
N PRO A 401 24.39 -20.41 0.43
CA PRO A 401 25.20 -19.31 -0.08
C PRO A 401 24.29 -18.18 -0.61
N HIS A 402 24.42 -16.98 -0.03
CA HIS A 402 23.69 -15.78 -0.42
C HIS A 402 24.46 -14.53 0.04
N ASP A 403 24.21 -13.37 -0.56
CA ASP A 403 24.71 -12.08 -0.04
C ASP A 403 23.59 -11.02 -0.02
N GLY A 404 23.84 -9.90 0.64
CA GLY A 404 22.86 -8.84 0.85
C GLY A 404 22.51 -8.04 -0.41
N GLN A 405 21.49 -7.18 -0.28
CA GLN A 405 21.02 -6.33 -1.37
C GLN A 405 22.13 -5.42 -1.94
N GLY A 406 22.11 -5.22 -3.26
CA GLY A 406 23.10 -4.39 -3.97
C GLY A 406 24.43 -5.07 -4.29
N LYS A 407 24.59 -6.34 -3.94
CA LYS A 407 25.80 -7.15 -4.21
C LYS A 407 25.82 -7.85 -5.57
N GLY A 408 24.77 -7.68 -6.37
CA GLY A 408 24.69 -8.19 -7.74
C GLY A 408 23.58 -9.19 -8.01
N SER A 409 22.54 -9.30 -7.18
CA SER A 409 21.33 -10.07 -7.53
C SER A 409 20.52 -9.34 -8.61
N ILE A 410 20.13 -10.05 -9.69
CA ILE A 410 19.39 -9.50 -10.84
C ILE A 410 17.94 -10.00 -10.82
N ILE A 411 17.77 -11.32 -10.65
CA ILE A 411 16.48 -11.99 -10.55
C ILE A 411 16.54 -12.95 -9.37
N SER A 412 15.41 -13.11 -8.68
CA SER A 412 15.34 -14.06 -7.59
C SER A 412 15.25 -15.51 -8.07
N GLY A 413 16.01 -16.39 -7.42
CA GLY A 413 16.09 -17.79 -7.82
C GLY A 413 16.84 -18.63 -6.80
N MET A 414 16.59 -19.94 -6.81
CA MET A 414 17.26 -20.91 -5.97
C MET A 414 17.89 -22.00 -6.83
N TYR A 415 19.03 -22.53 -6.39
CA TYR A 415 19.69 -23.64 -7.06
C TYR A 415 20.17 -24.62 -6.00
N LEU A 416 19.64 -25.85 -6.02
CA LEU A 416 19.92 -26.87 -5.01
C LEU A 416 20.90 -27.91 -5.55
N VAL A 417 21.93 -28.18 -4.75
CA VAL A 417 22.92 -29.21 -5.03
C VAL A 417 22.98 -30.20 -3.86
N SER A 418 23.00 -31.50 -4.17
CA SER A 418 23.48 -32.52 -3.24
C SER A 418 24.92 -32.89 -3.55
N LEU A 419 25.75 -32.99 -2.52
CA LEU A 419 27.15 -33.33 -2.65
C LEU A 419 27.34 -34.84 -2.65
N ARG A 420 28.23 -35.35 -3.52
CA ARG A 420 28.57 -36.78 -3.55
C ARG A 420 29.28 -37.22 -2.29
N ARG A 421 30.07 -36.33 -1.69
CA ARG A 421 30.75 -36.51 -0.41
C ARG A 421 30.49 -35.27 0.44
N PRO A 422 30.09 -35.41 1.72
CA PRO A 422 29.90 -34.26 2.59
C PRO A 422 31.19 -33.44 2.76
N ILE A 423 31.09 -32.11 2.75
CA ILE A 423 32.24 -31.19 2.80
C ILE A 423 32.18 -30.34 4.07
N PRO A 424 33.29 -30.17 4.81
CA PRO A 424 33.34 -29.26 5.94
C PRO A 424 33.41 -27.80 5.47
N PHE A 425 32.54 -26.95 6.03
CA PHE A 425 32.55 -25.51 5.83
C PHE A 425 33.22 -24.76 7.00
N GLY A 426 33.62 -25.47 8.06
CA GLY A 426 34.29 -24.92 9.23
C GLY A 426 33.36 -24.61 10.41
N VAL A 427 32.18 -25.23 10.47
CA VAL A 427 31.21 -25.09 11.56
C VAL A 427 31.03 -26.42 12.27
N GLU A 428 31.81 -26.67 13.33
CA GLU A 428 31.92 -27.96 14.03
C GLU A 428 30.57 -28.65 14.35
N LYS A 429 29.53 -27.89 14.72
CA LYS A 429 28.20 -28.43 15.08
C LYS A 429 27.26 -28.66 13.90
N LEU A 430 27.53 -28.03 12.75
CA LEU A 430 26.66 -28.08 11.57
C LEU A 430 27.28 -28.85 10.41
N ASP A 431 28.60 -29.07 10.46
CA ASP A 431 29.35 -29.86 9.51
C ASP A 431 29.20 -31.38 9.71
N PRO A 432 29.51 -32.18 8.68
CA PRO A 432 29.80 -31.75 7.31
C PRO A 432 28.53 -31.39 6.54
N VAL A 433 28.63 -30.49 5.56
CA VAL A 433 27.52 -30.09 4.68
C VAL A 433 27.30 -31.15 3.61
N GLU A 434 26.06 -31.58 3.44
CA GLU A 434 25.62 -32.57 2.43
C GLU A 434 24.84 -31.91 1.29
N PHE A 435 24.15 -30.81 1.59
CA PHE A 435 23.27 -30.11 0.66
C PHE A 435 23.57 -28.61 0.67
N VAL A 436 23.54 -27.99 -0.50
CA VAL A 436 23.81 -26.56 -0.67
C VAL A 436 22.72 -25.96 -1.55
N CYS A 437 22.05 -24.90 -1.10
CA CYS A 437 21.05 -24.19 -1.89
C CYS A 437 21.45 -22.72 -2.06
N CYS A 438 21.99 -22.35 -3.23
CA CYS A 438 22.36 -20.97 -3.49
C CYS A 438 21.09 -20.15 -3.72
N PHE A 439 21.06 -18.94 -3.16
CA PHE A 439 19.88 -18.08 -3.20
C PHE A 439 20.24 -16.68 -3.70
N SER A 440 19.57 -16.26 -4.78
CA SER A 440 19.55 -14.87 -5.25
C SER A 440 18.23 -14.25 -4.80
N ALA A 441 18.30 -13.13 -4.07
CA ALA A 441 17.13 -12.48 -3.50
C ALA A 441 17.09 -10.99 -3.88
N VAL A 442 16.19 -10.62 -4.79
CA VAL A 442 15.98 -9.21 -5.19
C VAL A 442 14.84 -8.56 -4.38
N ASP A 443 13.81 -9.34 -4.01
CA ASP A 443 12.66 -8.88 -3.24
C ASP A 443 12.51 -9.67 -1.92
N LEU A 444 12.79 -9.02 -0.79
CA LEU A 444 12.73 -9.66 0.53
C LEU A 444 11.32 -10.17 0.91
N LYS A 445 10.23 -9.81 0.23
CA LYS A 445 8.87 -10.24 0.60
C LYS A 445 8.37 -11.45 -0.18
N VAL A 446 8.67 -11.55 -1.47
CA VAL A 446 8.17 -12.63 -2.36
C VAL A 446 8.81 -13.99 -2.03
N HIS A 447 10.08 -13.99 -1.61
CA HIS A 447 10.86 -15.22 -1.46
C HIS A 447 10.93 -15.75 -0.03
N MET A 448 10.45 -14.98 0.96
CA MET A 448 10.54 -15.41 2.36
C MET A 448 9.69 -16.65 2.65
N LYS A 449 8.53 -16.83 1.99
CA LYS A 449 7.73 -18.06 2.12
C LYS A 449 8.53 -19.28 1.63
N ALA A 450 9.04 -19.25 0.40
CA ALA A 450 9.87 -20.31 -0.15
C ALA A 450 11.12 -20.58 0.70
N PHE A 451 11.78 -19.53 1.19
CA PHE A 451 12.91 -19.64 2.11
C PHE A 451 12.52 -20.34 3.42
N PHE A 452 11.39 -19.99 4.04
CA PHE A 452 10.91 -20.67 5.25
C PHE A 452 10.51 -22.13 4.98
N SER A 453 9.86 -22.42 3.85
CA SER A 453 9.59 -23.80 3.41
C SER A 453 10.88 -24.60 3.29
N LEU A 454 11.90 -24.04 2.65
CA LEU A 454 13.22 -24.67 2.48
C LEU A 454 13.85 -24.97 3.85
N ILE A 455 13.90 -23.98 4.75
CA ILE A 455 14.43 -24.16 6.11
C ILE A 455 13.64 -25.23 6.88
N SER A 456 12.31 -25.26 6.74
CA SER A 456 11.44 -26.26 7.39
C SER A 456 11.75 -27.68 6.90
N MET A 457 11.87 -27.86 5.58
CA MET A 457 12.20 -29.16 4.96
C MET A 457 13.58 -29.65 5.40
N PHE A 458 14.61 -28.80 5.39
CA PHE A 458 15.97 -29.22 5.77
C PHE A 458 16.16 -29.44 7.28
N ARG A 459 15.23 -28.98 8.13
CA ARG A 459 15.11 -29.40 9.54
C ARG A 459 14.54 -30.81 9.68
N ASN A 460 13.76 -31.28 8.71
CA ASN A 460 13.15 -32.60 8.73
C ASN A 460 14.17 -33.68 8.31
N ASN A 461 14.58 -34.51 9.26
CA ASN A 461 15.53 -35.61 8.98
C ASN A 461 14.96 -36.66 8.02
N THR A 462 13.63 -36.86 7.99
CA THR A 462 12.97 -37.77 7.04
C THR A 462 13.07 -37.23 5.62
N PHE A 463 12.83 -35.92 5.43
CA PHE A 463 13.02 -35.26 4.13
C PHE A 463 14.47 -35.43 3.64
N LYS A 464 15.46 -35.10 4.47
CA LYS A 464 16.89 -35.27 4.11
C LYS A 464 17.24 -36.72 3.75
N ARG A 465 16.65 -37.70 4.44
CA ARG A 465 16.83 -39.12 4.11
C ARG A 465 16.23 -39.45 2.74
N LYS A 466 14.97 -39.09 2.49
CA LYS A 466 14.34 -39.32 1.18
C LYS A 466 15.09 -38.60 0.05
N LEU A 467 15.58 -37.38 0.28
CA LEU A 467 16.34 -36.61 -0.70
C LEU A 467 17.69 -37.27 -1.06
N ARG A 468 18.33 -37.97 -0.11
CA ARG A 468 19.52 -38.79 -0.39
C ARG A 468 19.23 -40.02 -1.26
N GLU A 469 18.00 -40.52 -1.22
CA GLU A 469 17.57 -41.71 -1.95
C GLU A 469 17.14 -41.38 -3.41
N CYS A 470 16.91 -40.09 -3.72
CA CYS A 470 16.59 -39.60 -5.07
C CYS A 470 17.72 -39.94 -6.06
N LYS A 471 17.36 -40.45 -7.24
CA LYS A 471 18.33 -40.83 -8.29
C LYS A 471 18.41 -39.80 -9.40
N THR A 472 17.35 -39.03 -9.60
CA THR A 472 17.25 -37.99 -10.62
C THR A 472 16.82 -36.66 -10.02
N SER A 473 17.15 -35.57 -10.72
CA SER A 473 16.67 -34.22 -10.39
C SER A 473 15.14 -34.13 -10.35
N GLN A 474 14.45 -34.93 -11.16
CA GLN A 474 12.99 -35.02 -11.20
C GLN A 474 12.45 -35.64 -9.92
N ASP A 475 13.04 -36.74 -9.44
CA ASP A 475 12.64 -37.34 -8.16
C ASP A 475 12.77 -36.34 -7.01
N ALA A 476 13.86 -35.57 -7.01
CA ALA A 476 14.11 -34.55 -5.99
C ALA A 476 13.12 -33.37 -6.07
N ALA A 477 12.80 -32.90 -7.28
CA ALA A 477 11.81 -31.84 -7.48
C ALA A 477 10.41 -32.27 -7.01
N HIS A 478 9.99 -33.49 -7.37
CA HIS A 478 8.72 -34.06 -6.93
C HIS A 478 8.66 -34.23 -5.40
N LEU A 479 9.76 -34.66 -4.78
CA LEU A 479 9.86 -34.77 -3.33
C LEU A 479 9.71 -33.40 -2.63
N ILE A 480 10.29 -32.34 -3.19
CA ILE A 480 10.16 -30.97 -2.66
C ILE A 480 8.71 -30.52 -2.75
N GLU A 481 8.05 -30.75 -3.89
CA GLU A 481 6.63 -30.42 -4.07
C GLU A 481 5.73 -31.18 -3.08
N GLU A 482 5.94 -32.49 -2.90
CA GLU A 482 5.20 -33.32 -1.92
C GLU A 482 5.28 -32.74 -0.50
N TYR A 483 6.50 -32.43 -0.03
CA TYR A 483 6.73 -31.90 1.32
C TYR A 483 6.30 -30.45 1.50
N GLU A 484 6.04 -29.71 0.42
CA GLU A 484 5.57 -28.33 0.51
C GLU A 484 4.09 -28.25 0.87
N PHE A 485 3.33 -29.30 0.57
CA PHE A 485 1.90 -29.40 0.81
C PHE A 485 1.51 -30.39 1.93
N GLU A 486 2.49 -31.03 2.58
CA GLU A 486 2.33 -31.76 3.87
C GLU A 486 2.32 -30.80 5.06
#